data_AF-A0A940V2R4-F1
#
_entry.id   AF-A0A940V2R4-F1
#
_cell.length_a   1.000
_cell.length_b   1.000
_cell.length_c   1.000
_cell.angle_alpha   90.00
_cell.angle_beta   90.00
_cell.angle_gamma   90.00
#
_symmetry.space_group_name_H-M   'P 1'
#
loop_
_entity.id
_entity.type
_entity.pdbx_description
1 polymer ?
#
loop_
_entity_poly.entity_id
_entity_poly.type
_entity_poly.pdbx_seq_one_letter_code
_entity_poly.pdbx_strand_id
1 'polypeptide(L)'
;MKVKNLVGDRFKERPADCIIDSHALMIRGGYMKYVANGIYSSYPPLKRITKKIEQIIREEMDCIDGQEVSFPVALPGSLWEESGRYESPSPCRPDPCP
;
A
#
# COMPACT_ATOMS: atom_id res chain seq x y z
N MET A 1 17.35 -7.07 16.83
CA MET A 1 16.01 -7.37 17.41
C MET A 1 15.84 -8.88 17.41
N LYS A 2 15.58 -9.51 18.57
CA LYS A 2 15.46 -10.98 18.66
C LYS A 2 14.12 -11.43 18.08
N VAL A 3 14.11 -12.53 17.33
CA VAL A 3 12.89 -13.07 16.67
C VAL A 3 11.77 -13.35 17.68
N LYS A 4 12.11 -13.83 18.88
CA LYS A 4 11.14 -14.09 19.95
C LYS A 4 10.36 -12.87 20.43
N ASN A 5 10.85 -11.66 20.16
CA ASN A 5 10.20 -10.41 20.55
C ASN A 5 9.49 -9.74 19.36
N LEU A 6 9.45 -10.39 18.18
CA LEU A 6 8.74 -9.87 17.01
C LEU A 6 7.25 -10.22 17.11
N VAL A 7 6.41 -9.22 16.88
CA VAL A 7 4.99 -9.43 16.60
C VAL A 7 4.85 -10.02 15.21
N GLY A 8 4.17 -11.15 15.07
CA GLY A 8 3.88 -11.75 13.77
C GLY A 8 3.43 -13.20 13.85
N ASP A 9 2.59 -13.60 12.91
CA ASP A 9 2.13 -14.98 12.74
C ASP A 9 2.81 -15.60 11.53
N ARG A 10 3.37 -16.80 11.70
CA ARG A 10 4.08 -17.53 10.64
C ARG A 10 3.48 -18.90 10.48
N PHE A 11 3.32 -19.32 9.23
CA PHE A 11 2.68 -20.58 8.89
C PHE A 11 3.70 -21.55 8.29
N LYS A 12 3.59 -22.83 8.65
CA LYS A 12 4.42 -23.88 8.02
C LYS A 12 3.92 -24.15 6.60
N GLU A 13 2.62 -24.30 6.46
CA GLU A 13 1.95 -24.60 5.20
C GLU A 13 1.53 -23.34 4.44
N ARG A 14 1.25 -23.52 3.15
CA ARG A 14 0.65 -22.46 2.33
C ARG A 14 -0.80 -22.21 2.79
N PRO A 15 -1.19 -20.95 3.10
CA PRO A 15 -2.60 -20.65 3.38
C PRO A 15 -3.48 -20.96 2.16
N ALA A 16 -4.60 -21.63 2.38
CA ALA A 16 -5.48 -22.12 1.31
C ALA A 16 -6.11 -21.00 0.47
N ASP A 17 -6.39 -19.85 1.08
CA ASP A 17 -7.05 -18.71 0.44
C ASP A 17 -6.13 -17.91 -0.50
N CYS A 18 -4.84 -18.27 -0.58
CA CYS A 18 -3.86 -17.54 -1.39
C CYS A 18 -3.76 -18.09 -2.82
N ILE A 19 -4.28 -17.32 -3.78
CA ILE A 19 -4.20 -17.65 -5.21
C ILE A 19 -2.79 -17.40 -5.76
N ILE A 20 -2.19 -16.25 -5.44
CA ILE A 20 -0.89 -15.83 -5.99
C ILE A 20 0.25 -16.18 -5.02
N ASP A 21 1.39 -16.61 -5.56
CA ASP A 21 2.57 -17.02 -4.77
C ASP A 21 3.16 -15.90 -3.91
N SER A 22 3.24 -14.69 -4.44
CA SER A 22 3.72 -13.52 -3.68
C SER A 22 2.86 -13.29 -2.43
N HIS A 23 1.54 -13.33 -2.58
CA HIS A 23 0.60 -13.22 -1.46
C HIS A 23 0.80 -14.36 -0.44
N ALA A 24 0.89 -15.61 -0.92
CA ALA A 24 1.12 -16.76 -0.06
C ALA A 24 2.42 -16.65 0.75
N LEU A 25 3.51 -16.24 0.12
CA LEU A 25 4.81 -16.06 0.79
C LEU A 25 4.77 -14.95 1.83
N MET A 26 4.08 -13.85 1.53
CA MET A 26 3.94 -12.71 2.43
C MET A 26 3.13 -13.05 3.69
N ILE A 27 2.04 -13.79 3.55
CA ILE A 27 1.25 -14.27 4.70
C ILE A 27 2.02 -15.34 5.47
N ARG A 28 2.55 -16.36 4.78
CA ARG A 28 3.28 -17.48 5.39
C ARG A 28 4.51 -17.02 6.18
N GLY A 29 5.26 -16.08 5.62
CA GLY A 29 6.47 -15.51 6.21
C GLY A 29 6.22 -14.54 7.37
N GLY A 30 4.97 -14.22 7.68
CA GLY A 30 4.62 -13.27 8.74
C GLY A 30 5.03 -11.84 8.40
N TYR A 31 4.85 -11.44 7.14
CA TYR A 31 5.07 -10.07 6.68
C TYR A 31 3.81 -9.21 6.84
N MET A 32 2.64 -9.79 6.63
CA MET A 32 1.38 -9.07 6.74
C MET A 32 0.27 -9.96 7.29
N LYS A 33 -0.77 -9.33 7.84
CA LYS A 33 -1.99 -9.97 8.31
C LYS A 33 -3.19 -9.34 7.63
N TYR A 34 -4.04 -10.18 7.07
CA TYR A 34 -5.31 -9.74 6.48
C TYR A 34 -6.23 -9.12 7.55
N VAL A 35 -6.90 -8.01 7.20
CA VAL A 35 -7.88 -7.33 8.06
C VAL A 35 -9.25 -7.29 7.37
N ALA A 36 -9.29 -6.84 6.12
CA ALA A 36 -10.49 -6.76 5.29
C ALA A 36 -10.08 -6.76 3.79
N ASN A 37 -11.06 -6.77 2.88
CA ASN A 37 -10.79 -6.84 1.45
C ASN A 37 -9.84 -5.72 0.99
N GLY A 38 -8.64 -6.09 0.55
CA GLY A 38 -7.58 -5.14 0.15
C GLY A 38 -6.86 -4.44 1.30
N ILE A 39 -7.18 -4.72 2.56
CA ILE A 39 -6.63 -4.07 3.74
C ILE A 39 -5.81 -5.06 4.56
N TYR A 40 -4.52 -4.74 4.75
CA TYR A 40 -3.55 -5.58 5.46
C TYR A 40 -2.81 -4.80 6.53
N SER A 41 -2.60 -5.43 7.68
CA SER A 41 -1.67 -4.95 8.69
C SER A 41 -0.25 -5.34 8.33
N SER A 42 0.69 -4.40 8.40
CA SER A 42 2.11 -4.64 8.14
C SER A 42 2.84 -5.05 9.43
N TYR A 43 3.39 -6.26 9.45
CA TYR A 43 4.24 -6.72 10.55
C TYR A 43 5.63 -6.07 10.51
N PRO A 44 6.43 -6.13 11.60
CA PRO A 44 7.71 -5.44 11.68
C PRO A 44 8.70 -5.76 10.54
N PRO A 45 8.81 -6.99 10.01
CA PRO A 45 9.66 -7.26 8.85
C PRO A 45 9.21 -6.49 7.60
N LEU A 46 7.91 -6.48 7.30
CA LEU A 46 7.38 -5.74 6.15
C LEU A 46 7.59 -4.24 6.31
N LYS A 47 7.29 -3.68 7.48
CA LYS A 47 7.52 -2.26 7.76
C LYS A 47 8.97 -1.83 7.54
N ARG A 48 9.95 -2.72 7.81
CA ARG A 48 11.38 -2.45 7.51
C ARG A 48 11.69 -2.51 6.03
N ILE A 49 11.10 -3.45 5.31
CA ILE A 49 11.28 -3.59 3.87
C ILE A 49 10.67 -2.38 3.15
N THR A 50 9.44 -2.00 3.50
CA THR A 50 8.79 -0.81 2.95
C THR A 50 9.63 0.44 3.16
N LYS A 51 10.20 0.64 4.36
CA LYS A 51 11.13 1.76 4.61
C LYS A 51 12.36 1.75 3.71
N LYS A 52 12.91 0.59 3.37
CA LYS A 52 14.05 0.49 2.44
C LYS A 52 13.64 0.86 1.02
N ILE A 53 12.47 0.41 0.58
CA ILE A 53 11.92 0.75 -0.74
C ILE A 53 11.66 2.25 -0.81
N GLU A 54 10.98 2.83 0.19
CA GLU A 54 10.75 4.28 0.28
C GLU A 54 12.07 5.06 0.27
N GLN A 55 13.10 4.57 0.95
CA GLN A 55 14.41 5.22 0.97
C GLN A 55 15.04 5.29 -0.42
N ILE A 56 15.01 4.20 -1.18
CA ILE A 56 15.50 4.19 -2.57
C ILE A 56 14.70 5.20 -3.40
N ILE A 57 13.37 5.21 -3.28
CA ILE A 57 12.53 6.17 -4.00
C ILE A 57 12.91 7.62 -3.65
N ARG A 58 13.14 7.93 -2.37
CA ARG A 58 13.58 9.26 -1.93
C ARG A 58 14.93 9.63 -2.56
N GLU A 59 15.90 8.73 -2.49
CA GLU A 59 17.24 8.95 -3.05
C GLU A 59 17.18 9.27 -4.55
N GLU A 60 16.37 8.52 -5.32
CA GLU A 60 16.20 8.77 -6.75
C GLU A 60 15.46 10.09 -7.04
N MET A 61 14.46 10.44 -6.24
CA MET A 61 13.71 11.70 -6.40
C MET A 61 14.56 12.92 -6.02
N ASP A 62 15.36 12.82 -4.97
CA ASP A 62 16.28 13.88 -4.53
C ASP A 62 17.35 14.15 -5.60
N CYS A 63 17.78 13.12 -6.35
CA CYS A 63 18.75 13.26 -7.44
C CYS A 63 18.23 14.11 -8.63
N ILE A 64 16.92 14.32 -8.72
CA ILE A 64 16.28 15.14 -9.76
C ILE A 64 15.59 16.39 -9.17
N ASP A 65 16.06 16.85 -8.01
CA ASP A 65 15.54 18.00 -7.27
C ASP A 65 14.05 17.87 -6.86
N GLY A 66 13.58 16.63 -6.66
CA GLY A 66 12.25 16.35 -6.16
C GLY A 66 12.05 16.82 -4.71
N GLN A 67 10.87 17.35 -4.40
CA GLN A 67 10.53 17.79 -3.04
C GLN A 67 9.47 16.87 -2.42
N GLU A 68 9.84 16.13 -1.37
CA GLU A 68 8.90 15.29 -0.62
C GLU A 68 7.97 16.15 0.25
N VAL A 69 6.66 15.89 0.16
CA VAL A 69 5.61 16.55 0.95
C VAL A 69 4.59 15.51 1.43
N SER A 70 3.98 15.75 2.60
CA SER A 70 2.96 14.86 3.18
C SER A 70 1.64 15.62 3.34
N PHE A 71 0.62 15.16 2.61
CA PHE A 71 -0.72 15.72 2.68
C PHE A 71 -1.63 14.87 3.58
N PRO A 72 -2.70 15.44 4.15
CA PRO A 72 -3.67 14.68 4.93
C PRO A 72 -4.43 13.69 4.05
N VAL A 73 -4.78 12.53 4.63
CA VAL A 73 -5.55 11.47 3.94
C VAL A 73 -6.99 11.93 3.67
N ALA A 74 -7.58 12.71 4.59
CA ALA A 74 -8.89 13.30 4.42
C ALA A 74 -8.75 14.75 3.92
N LEU A 75 -9.37 15.05 2.76
CA LEU A 75 -9.35 16.36 2.12
C LEU A 75 -10.78 16.93 2.05
N PRO A 76 -10.96 18.26 2.07
CA PRO A 76 -12.27 18.87 1.89
C PRO A 76 -12.86 18.55 0.51
N GLY A 77 -14.16 18.28 0.46
CA GLY A 77 -14.87 17.93 -0.78
C GLY A 77 -14.80 19.02 -1.86
N SER A 78 -14.74 20.30 -1.45
CA SER A 78 -14.66 21.44 -2.37
C SER A 78 -13.47 21.38 -3.34
N LEU A 79 -12.32 20.81 -2.94
CA LEU A 79 -11.17 20.64 -3.82
C LEU A 79 -11.45 19.63 -4.94
N TRP A 80 -12.25 18.61 -4.66
CA TRP A 80 -12.63 17.59 -5.63
C TRP A 80 -13.72 18.11 -6.56
N GLU A 81 -14.66 18.92 -6.04
CA GLU A 81 -15.67 19.62 -6.84
C GLU A 81 -15.02 20.57 -7.84
N GLU A 82 -14.04 21.38 -7.40
CA GLU A 82 -13.27 22.30 -8.26
C GLU A 82 -12.56 21.56 -9.40
N SER A 83 -12.03 20.37 -9.12
CA SER A 83 -11.38 19.52 -10.14
C SER A 83 -12.37 18.74 -11.03
N GLY A 84 -13.67 18.74 -10.71
CA GLY A 84 -14.70 17.94 -11.38
C GLY A 84 -14.68 16.45 -11.07
N ARG A 85 -13.98 16.01 -10.01
CA ARG A 85 -13.76 14.58 -9.68
C ARG A 85 -14.56 14.08 -8.48
N TYR A 86 -15.45 14.91 -7.94
CA TYR A 86 -16.22 14.55 -6.75
C TYR A 86 -17.21 13.41 -7.01
N GLU A 87 -17.98 13.49 -8.11
CA GLU A 87 -18.99 12.48 -8.47
C GLU A 87 -18.39 11.24 -9.16
N SER A 88 -17.27 11.40 -9.87
CA SER A 88 -16.54 10.30 -10.50
C SER A 88 -15.04 10.54 -10.44
N PRO A 89 -14.26 9.61 -9.83
CA PRO A 89 -12.79 9.70 -9.81
C PRO A 89 -12.16 9.53 -11.19
N SER A 90 -12.90 8.91 -12.12
CA SER A 90 -12.46 8.65 -13.48
C SER A 90 -13.11 9.68 -14.42
N PRO A 91 -12.38 10.23 -15.40
CA PRO A 91 -12.98 11.15 -16.36
C PRO A 91 -14.14 10.44 -17.06
N CYS A 92 -15.35 10.95 -16.88
CA CYS A 92 -16.47 10.59 -17.72
C CYS A 92 -16.04 10.92 -19.16
N ARG A 93 -15.77 9.90 -19.98
CA ARG A 93 -15.55 10.14 -21.42
C ARG A 93 -16.77 10.90 -21.95
N PRO A 94 -16.60 12.02 -22.66
CA PRO A 94 -17.70 12.81 -23.18
C PRO A 94 -18.34 12.20 -24.44
N ASP A 95 -18.34 10.87 -24.58
CA ASP A 95 -18.90 10.20 -25.75
C ASP A 95 -19.89 9.12 -25.30
N PRO A 96 -21.16 9.16 -25.75
CA PRO A 96 -21.94 7.95 -25.80
C PRO A 96 -21.27 7.04 -26.84
N CYS A 97 -20.82 5.85 -26.43
CA CYS A 97 -20.44 4.83 -27.39
C CYS A 97 -21.68 4.50 -28.26
N PRO A 98 -21.54 4.26 -29.58
CA PRO A 98 -22.65 3.79 -30.41
C PRO A 98 -23.26 2.47 -29.89
#